data_AF-A0A5S3N2R4-F1
#
_entry.id   AF-A0A5S3N2R4-F1
#
_cell.length_a   1.000
_cell.length_b   1.000
_cell.length_c   1.000
_cell.angle_alpha   90.00
_cell.angle_beta   90.00
_cell.angle_gamma   90.00
#
_symmetry.space_group_name_H-M   'P 1'
#
loop_
_entity.id
_entity.type
_entity.pdbx_description
1 polymer ?
#
loop_
_entity_poly.entity_id
_entity_poly.type
_entity_poly.pdbx_seq_one_letter_code
_entity_poly.pdbx_strand_id
1 'polypeptide(L)'
;MILVYTHKITPRVRYIFKHIFTRILLIPVGFTSKVEEFVAHNGPKISYTKTPLGNEFFIKSNDLLFEQGVNDLEINIQNWEEVPCFFAAGGKSVIPFDIFAASFYLITRYEEYLPHVKDIHGRYTADQSLAFKNNFLEKPVVDIWTYKLLAIFKEKFPDYECKSRKYQYISTIDIDNAYAYKHKSLVRTLGGFFNDFFKFRLLNVWNRFAVVTRIKKDPYDTFKEILRIKKQYDVRTVFFCTVGNYNTFDTNVSASKTKYRLQIKELVDYARVGLHPSYFTMQNPLILKKEKQRLEGITNMPVLRSRQHYLRFNLPESYQQLIDLEIEEDYSMGYASNVGFRASTCIPFYFYDLDFEIQTPLKVFPFALMDTTLNDYLKVTPKQSLGKIRDLRNEVKAVNGVFITLFHNETLSDYLRWKGWKRLYESMIKIATN
;
A
#
# COMPACT_ATOMS: atom_id res chain seq x y z
N MET A 1 -7.62 -28.28 -7.08
CA MET A 1 -7.77 -27.70 -5.73
C MET A 1 -6.81 -28.42 -4.82
N ILE A 2 -5.99 -27.70 -4.05
CA ILE A 2 -5.08 -28.29 -3.07
C ILE A 2 -5.84 -28.57 -1.78
N LEU A 3 -5.71 -29.77 -1.21
CA LEU A 3 -6.26 -30.08 0.11
C LEU A 3 -5.20 -29.90 1.20
N VAL A 4 -5.48 -29.07 2.19
CA VAL A 4 -4.60 -28.84 3.34
C VAL A 4 -5.15 -29.57 4.56
N TYR A 5 -4.38 -30.50 5.10
CA TYR A 5 -4.66 -31.08 6.41
C TYR A 5 -3.98 -30.27 7.51
N THR A 6 -4.71 -29.99 8.58
CA THR A 6 -4.16 -29.46 9.83
C THR A 6 -4.99 -29.98 11.01
N HIS A 7 -4.35 -30.17 12.16
CA HIS A 7 -5.02 -30.63 13.38
C HIS A 7 -6.15 -29.69 13.84
N LYS A 8 -6.09 -28.39 13.49
CA LYS A 8 -7.12 -27.39 13.80
C LYS A 8 -7.23 -26.37 12.67
N ILE A 9 -8.44 -26.18 12.12
CA ILE A 9 -8.67 -25.18 11.06
C ILE A 9 -9.07 -23.85 11.71
N THR A 10 -8.10 -22.96 11.90
CA THR A 10 -8.34 -21.62 12.47
C THR A 10 -8.61 -20.56 11.39
N PRO A 11 -9.16 -19.38 11.75
CA PRO A 11 -9.27 -18.25 10.83
C PRO A 11 -7.92 -17.81 10.26
N ARG A 12 -6.85 -17.80 11.07
CA ARG A 12 -5.47 -17.48 10.63
C ARG A 12 -4.97 -18.44 9.54
N VAL A 13 -5.11 -19.75 9.76
CA VAL A 13 -4.76 -20.78 8.76
C VAL A 13 -5.54 -20.55 7.47
N ARG A 14 -6.87 -20.42 7.55
CA ARG A 14 -7.71 -20.19 6.36
C ARG A 14 -7.30 -18.93 5.60
N TYR A 15 -7.04 -17.85 6.33
CA TYR A 15 -6.69 -16.55 5.77
C TYR A 15 -5.38 -16.60 4.97
N ILE A 16 -4.30 -17.08 5.59
CA ILE A 16 -2.97 -17.01 4.99
C ILE A 16 -2.77 -18.02 3.87
N PHE A 17 -3.31 -19.23 4.00
CA PHE A 17 -3.30 -20.21 2.91
C PHE A 17 -4.10 -19.70 1.71
N LYS A 18 -5.27 -19.07 1.93
CA LYS A 18 -6.01 -18.42 0.84
C LYS A 18 -5.24 -17.25 0.24
N HIS A 19 -4.46 -16.50 1.03
CA HIS A 19 -3.62 -15.45 0.48
C HIS A 19 -2.55 -16.04 -0.45
N ILE A 20 -1.75 -17.00 0.04
CA ILE A 20 -0.67 -17.62 -0.73
C ILE A 20 -1.21 -18.37 -1.95
N PHE A 21 -2.10 -19.34 -1.76
CA PHE A 21 -2.56 -20.18 -2.87
C PHE A 21 -3.57 -19.45 -3.75
N THR A 22 -4.63 -18.89 -3.18
CA THR A 22 -5.72 -18.35 -4.00
C THR A 22 -5.44 -16.95 -4.51
N ARG A 23 -4.81 -16.08 -3.72
CA ARG A 23 -4.60 -14.68 -4.13
C ARG A 23 -3.29 -14.46 -4.86
N ILE A 24 -2.18 -15.08 -4.46
CA ILE A 24 -0.91 -14.96 -5.18
C ILE A 24 -0.90 -15.97 -6.34
N LEU A 25 -1.01 -17.27 -6.05
CA LEU A 25 -0.82 -18.34 -7.04
C LEU A 25 -2.04 -18.67 -7.91
N LEU A 26 -3.21 -18.10 -7.63
CA LEU A 26 -4.48 -18.39 -8.34
C LEU A 26 -4.90 -19.87 -8.28
N ILE A 27 -4.54 -20.55 -7.19
CA ILE A 27 -4.85 -21.95 -6.91
C ILE A 27 -5.95 -22.05 -5.85
N PRO A 28 -7.06 -22.78 -6.11
CA PRO A 28 -8.06 -23.07 -5.10
C PRO A 28 -7.49 -23.95 -3.99
N VAL A 29 -7.80 -23.63 -2.73
CA VAL A 29 -7.37 -24.38 -1.55
C VAL A 29 -8.57 -24.77 -0.68
N GLY A 30 -8.60 -26.04 -0.26
CA GLY A 30 -9.54 -26.61 0.70
C GLY A 30 -8.83 -27.03 1.99
N PHE A 31 -9.58 -27.27 3.05
CA PHE A 31 -9.04 -27.59 4.37
C PHE A 31 -9.78 -28.77 4.99
N THR A 32 -9.06 -29.67 5.66
CA THR A 32 -9.63 -30.73 6.48
C THR A 32 -8.83 -30.90 7.78
N SER A 33 -9.52 -31.33 8.84
CA SER A 33 -8.90 -31.78 10.09
C SER A 33 -9.02 -33.28 10.31
N LYS A 34 -9.58 -34.01 9.33
CA LYS A 34 -9.75 -35.46 9.37
C LYS A 34 -8.64 -36.11 8.57
N VAL A 35 -7.92 -37.03 9.20
CA VAL A 35 -6.81 -37.74 8.55
C VAL A 35 -7.34 -38.63 7.43
N GLU A 36 -8.51 -39.23 7.60
CA GLU A 36 -9.12 -40.15 6.64
C GLU A 36 -9.45 -39.42 5.32
N GLU A 37 -10.00 -38.19 5.41
CA GLU A 37 -10.28 -37.35 4.24
C GLU A 37 -8.99 -36.94 3.52
N PHE A 38 -7.92 -36.63 4.27
CA PHE A 38 -6.62 -36.30 3.69
C PHE A 38 -5.97 -37.50 2.99
N VAL A 39 -6.01 -38.68 3.61
CA VAL A 39 -5.45 -39.90 3.04
C VAL A 39 -6.21 -40.30 1.78
N ALA A 40 -7.54 -40.24 1.78
CA ALA A 40 -8.40 -40.58 0.64
C ALA A 40 -8.31 -39.56 -0.52
N HIS A 41 -7.73 -38.38 -0.32
CA HIS A 41 -7.58 -37.38 -1.38
C HIS A 41 -6.47 -37.78 -2.37
N ASN A 42 -6.85 -37.94 -3.64
CA ASN A 42 -5.96 -38.35 -4.74
C ASN A 42 -5.23 -37.17 -5.41
N GLY A 43 -5.66 -35.93 -5.16
CA GLY A 43 -5.03 -34.74 -5.72
C GLY A 43 -3.86 -34.20 -4.89
N PRO A 44 -3.28 -33.06 -5.29
CA PRO A 44 -2.22 -32.43 -4.53
C PRO A 44 -2.68 -32.06 -3.12
N LYS A 45 -1.91 -32.49 -2.13
CA LYS A 45 -2.25 -32.33 -0.72
C LYS A 45 -1.04 -31.96 0.13
N ILE A 46 -1.29 -31.11 1.11
CA ILE A 46 -0.29 -30.55 2.02
C ILE A 46 -0.73 -30.86 3.45
N SER A 47 0.18 -31.37 4.28
CA SER A 47 -0.04 -31.46 5.72
C SER A 47 0.69 -30.32 6.42
N TYR A 48 -0.02 -29.58 7.26
CA TYR A 48 0.48 -28.45 8.03
C TYR A 48 0.26 -28.71 9.53
N THR A 49 1.24 -29.36 10.15
CA THR A 49 1.18 -29.90 11.52
C THR A 49 2.57 -29.95 12.16
N LYS A 50 2.67 -30.43 13.41
CA LYS A 50 3.96 -30.59 14.10
C LYS A 50 4.80 -31.76 13.57
N THR A 51 4.16 -32.81 13.08
CA THR A 51 4.79 -34.05 12.59
C THR A 51 4.17 -34.50 11.26
N PRO A 52 4.97 -35.06 10.34
CA PRO A 52 4.44 -35.63 9.10
C PRO A 52 3.56 -36.85 9.38
N LEU A 53 2.61 -37.11 8.47
CA LEU A 53 1.76 -38.30 8.46
C LEU A 53 2.39 -39.45 7.65
N GLY A 54 3.36 -39.15 6.80
CA GLY A 54 4.04 -40.07 5.89
C GLY A 54 4.99 -39.32 4.96
N ASN A 55 4.90 -39.62 3.65
CA ASN A 55 5.75 -39.02 2.61
C ASN A 55 5.04 -37.90 1.81
N GLU A 56 4.02 -37.26 2.38
CA GLU A 56 3.26 -36.17 1.76
C GLU A 56 4.05 -34.85 1.65
N PHE A 57 3.44 -33.80 1.07
CA PHE A 57 4.03 -32.46 1.09
C PHE A 57 3.86 -31.86 2.49
N PHE A 58 4.80 -32.14 3.40
CA PHE A 58 4.73 -31.73 4.79
C PHE A 58 5.44 -30.40 5.04
N ILE A 59 4.73 -29.47 5.70
CA ILE A 59 5.29 -28.23 6.23
C ILE A 59 5.06 -28.22 7.73
N LYS A 60 6.13 -28.07 8.51
CA LYS A 60 6.04 -28.00 9.96
C LYS A 60 5.36 -26.69 10.38
N SER A 61 4.35 -26.80 11.23
CA SER A 61 3.56 -25.65 11.67
C SER A 61 4.10 -24.98 12.94
N ASN A 62 4.16 -23.65 12.92
CA ASN A 62 4.37 -22.77 14.05
C ASN A 62 3.04 -22.51 14.78
N ASP A 63 3.11 -22.26 16.09
CA ASP A 63 1.93 -22.07 16.94
C ASP A 63 1.18 -20.77 16.66
N LEU A 64 1.82 -19.77 16.05
CA LEU A 64 1.23 -18.48 15.72
C LEU A 64 -0.11 -18.60 14.97
N LEU A 65 -0.26 -19.57 14.06
CA LEU A 65 -1.52 -19.74 13.31
C LEU A 65 -2.63 -20.41 14.12
N PHE A 66 -2.34 -20.91 15.32
CA PHE A 66 -3.28 -21.60 16.20
C PHE A 66 -3.61 -20.82 17.48
N GLU A 67 -2.86 -19.75 17.73
CA GLU A 67 -3.08 -18.77 18.79
C GLU A 67 -4.22 -17.78 18.45
N GLN A 68 -4.65 -17.04 19.48
CA GLN A 68 -5.56 -15.90 19.38
C GLN A 68 -4.91 -14.68 20.03
N GLY A 69 -5.23 -13.49 19.52
CA GLY A 69 -4.69 -12.24 20.04
C GLY A 69 -3.22 -12.01 19.68
N VAL A 70 -2.63 -11.02 20.33
CA VAL A 70 -1.28 -10.53 20.01
C VAL A 70 -0.36 -10.77 21.20
N ASN A 71 0.70 -11.53 20.96
CA ASN A 71 1.72 -11.90 21.93
C ASN A 71 3.07 -11.43 21.42
N ASP A 72 4.01 -11.13 22.32
CA ASP A 72 5.39 -10.89 21.90
C ASP A 72 6.02 -12.19 21.37
N LEU A 73 6.75 -12.09 20.27
CA LEU A 73 7.32 -13.24 19.56
C LEU A 73 8.82 -13.06 19.40
N GLU A 74 9.58 -14.05 19.85
CA GLU A 74 11.01 -14.11 19.55
C GLU A 74 11.23 -14.56 18.10
N ILE A 75 11.73 -13.66 17.25
CA ILE A 75 11.96 -13.93 15.83
C ILE A 75 13.44 -14.04 15.56
N ASN A 76 13.87 -15.28 15.30
CA ASN A 76 15.21 -15.59 14.81
C ASN A 76 15.21 -15.65 13.28
N ILE A 77 15.94 -14.71 12.66
CA ILE A 77 16.09 -14.63 11.21
C ILE A 77 17.13 -15.66 10.74
N GLN A 78 16.79 -16.34 9.65
CA GLN A 78 17.67 -17.20 8.87
C GLN A 78 17.49 -16.85 7.38
N ASN A 79 18.18 -17.54 6.48
CA ASN A 79 17.98 -17.35 5.05
C ASN A 79 17.52 -18.65 4.37
N TRP A 80 16.55 -18.52 3.46
CA TRP A 80 16.25 -19.54 2.47
C TRP A 80 16.93 -19.16 1.16
N GLU A 81 18.12 -19.74 0.95
CA GLU A 81 19.11 -19.26 -0.02
C GLU A 81 19.49 -17.80 0.29
N GLU A 82 19.17 -16.85 -0.60
CA GLU A 82 19.50 -15.42 -0.48
C GLU A 82 18.34 -14.57 0.07
N VAL A 83 17.23 -15.21 0.48
CA VAL A 83 16.01 -14.52 0.93
C VAL A 83 15.85 -14.72 2.43
N PRO A 84 15.85 -13.65 3.24
CA PRO A 84 15.58 -13.75 4.67
C PRO A 84 14.26 -14.45 4.94
N CYS A 85 14.19 -15.27 5.99
CA CYS A 85 13.00 -15.94 6.48
C CYS A 85 13.13 -16.23 7.98
N PHE A 86 12.04 -16.65 8.62
CA PHE A 86 12.00 -16.91 10.07
C PHE A 86 10.92 -17.92 10.43
N PHE A 87 10.87 -18.34 11.69
CA PHE A 87 10.14 -19.53 12.15
C PHE A 87 10.70 -20.82 11.52
N ALA A 88 11.97 -21.09 11.80
CA ALA A 88 12.69 -22.26 11.31
C ALA A 88 11.89 -23.56 11.48
N ALA A 89 11.87 -24.35 10.40
CA ALA A 89 11.26 -25.65 10.37
C ALA A 89 12.36 -26.71 10.48
N GLY A 90 12.09 -27.80 11.22
CA GLY A 90 13.04 -28.90 11.34
C GLY A 90 13.18 -29.67 10.02
N GLY A 91 14.26 -30.45 9.88
CA GLY A 91 14.65 -31.12 8.62
C GLY A 91 13.66 -32.13 8.02
N LYS A 92 12.53 -32.43 8.68
CA LYS A 92 11.43 -33.21 8.09
C LYS A 92 10.51 -32.38 7.19
N SER A 93 10.50 -31.06 7.36
CA SER A 93 9.71 -30.13 6.54
C SER A 93 10.29 -30.01 5.14
N VAL A 94 9.42 -29.92 4.13
CA VAL A 94 9.83 -29.75 2.71
C VAL A 94 10.53 -28.42 2.47
N ILE A 95 10.23 -27.40 3.28
CA ILE A 95 10.88 -26.08 3.24
C ILE A 95 11.48 -25.73 4.61
N PRO A 96 12.52 -24.86 4.66
CA PRO A 96 13.33 -24.67 5.87
C PRO A 96 12.67 -23.82 6.97
N PHE A 97 11.47 -23.29 6.74
CA PHE A 97 10.72 -22.47 7.69
C PHE A 97 9.22 -22.59 7.46
N ASP A 98 8.45 -22.12 8.43
CA ASP A 98 7.01 -21.98 8.28
C ASP A 98 6.65 -20.73 7.47
N ILE A 99 6.54 -20.91 6.16
CA ILE A 99 6.13 -19.85 5.23
C ILE A 99 4.76 -19.26 5.58
N PHE A 100 3.83 -20.05 6.12
CA PHE A 100 2.47 -19.59 6.39
C PHE A 100 2.45 -18.72 7.64
N ALA A 101 3.10 -19.12 8.72
CA ALA A 101 3.23 -18.28 9.91
C ALA A 101 4.03 -17.00 9.65
N ALA A 102 5.15 -17.10 8.94
CA ALA A 102 5.99 -15.94 8.62
C ALA A 102 5.26 -14.94 7.71
N SER A 103 4.53 -15.43 6.70
CA SER A 103 3.73 -14.57 5.83
C SER A 103 2.55 -13.95 6.57
N PHE A 104 1.90 -14.69 7.47
CA PHE A 104 0.83 -14.15 8.31
C PHE A 104 1.33 -12.96 9.13
N TYR A 105 2.44 -13.13 9.86
CA TYR A 105 3.06 -12.09 10.67
C TYR A 105 3.30 -10.78 9.89
N LEU A 106 3.88 -10.90 8.68
CA LEU A 106 4.20 -9.74 7.84
C LEU A 106 2.97 -9.08 7.22
N ILE A 107 2.01 -9.87 6.72
CA ILE A 107 0.83 -9.34 6.03
C ILE A 107 -0.14 -8.67 7.00
N THR A 108 -0.35 -9.27 8.18
CA THR A 108 -1.24 -8.67 9.19
C THR A 108 -0.62 -7.48 9.89
N ARG A 109 0.66 -7.16 9.58
CA ARG A 109 1.44 -6.13 10.29
C ARG A 109 1.41 -6.38 11.79
N TYR A 110 1.61 -7.64 12.18
CA TYR A 110 1.50 -8.10 13.57
C TYR A 110 2.34 -7.24 14.53
N GLU A 111 3.53 -6.81 14.09
CA GLU A 111 4.43 -5.90 14.84
C GLU A 111 3.83 -4.52 15.16
N GLU A 112 2.82 -4.05 14.43
CA GLU A 112 2.17 -2.76 14.67
C GLU A 112 1.11 -2.84 15.78
N TYR A 113 0.70 -4.05 16.18
CA TYR A 113 -0.19 -4.28 17.33
C TYR A 113 0.59 -4.37 18.65
N LEU A 114 1.90 -4.63 18.58
CA LEU A 114 2.79 -4.62 19.74
C LEU A 114 3.18 -3.18 20.11
N PRO A 115 3.60 -2.92 21.36
CA PRO A 115 4.13 -1.62 21.76
C PRO A 115 5.28 -1.19 20.84
N HIS A 116 5.17 -0.01 20.24
CA HIS A 116 6.15 0.51 19.29
C HIS A 116 6.28 2.03 19.39
N VAL A 117 7.40 2.53 18.90
CA VAL A 117 7.65 3.97 18.78
C VAL A 117 6.92 4.51 17.54
N LYS A 118 6.21 5.63 17.72
CA LYS A 118 5.56 6.35 16.63
C LYS A 118 6.35 7.60 16.28
N ASP A 119 6.30 8.01 15.02
CA ASP A 119 6.88 9.30 14.63
C ASP A 119 6.03 10.50 15.06
N ILE A 120 6.47 11.70 14.69
CA ILE A 120 5.78 12.97 14.98
C ILE A 120 4.35 13.05 14.44
N HIS A 121 4.00 12.20 13.46
CA HIS A 121 2.67 12.12 12.88
C HIS A 121 1.83 10.99 13.51
N GLY A 122 2.39 10.23 14.45
CA GLY A 122 1.73 9.09 15.08
C GLY A 122 1.73 7.85 14.20
N ARG A 123 2.68 7.72 13.26
CA ARG A 123 2.79 6.57 12.34
C ARG A 123 3.79 5.56 12.86
N TYR A 124 3.57 4.30 12.54
CA TYR A 124 4.60 3.27 12.67
C TYR A 124 5.79 3.58 11.76
N THR A 125 7.01 3.50 12.30
CA THR A 125 8.23 3.89 11.59
C THR A 125 8.93 2.69 10.96
N ALA A 126 9.57 2.90 9.81
CA ALA A 126 10.22 1.81 9.07
C ALA A 126 11.33 1.13 9.88
N ASP A 127 12.12 1.89 10.63
CA ASP A 127 13.24 1.42 11.45
C ASP A 127 12.85 0.44 12.57
N GLN A 128 11.59 0.49 13.03
CA GLN A 128 11.07 -0.47 14.00
C GLN A 128 10.74 -1.82 13.37
N SER A 129 10.50 -1.86 12.05
CA SER A 129 10.06 -3.08 11.37
C SER A 129 11.14 -4.15 11.33
N LEU A 130 10.70 -5.41 11.43
CA LEU A 130 11.55 -6.58 11.18
C LEU A 130 12.23 -6.48 9.81
N ALA A 131 11.52 -5.95 8.82
CA ALA A 131 11.99 -5.79 7.45
C ALA A 131 13.14 -4.80 7.31
N PHE A 132 13.11 -3.68 8.03
CA PHE A 132 14.21 -2.72 8.04
C PHE A 132 15.42 -3.28 8.77
N LYS A 133 15.20 -3.84 9.97
CA LYS A 133 16.27 -4.40 10.83
C LYS A 133 17.06 -5.50 10.13
N ASN A 134 16.45 -6.19 9.17
CA ASN A 134 17.05 -7.30 8.43
C ASN A 134 17.17 -7.02 6.92
N ASN A 135 17.15 -5.75 6.53
CA ASN A 135 17.47 -5.28 5.17
C ASN A 135 16.68 -5.96 4.02
N PHE A 136 15.38 -6.18 4.23
CA PHE A 136 14.49 -6.75 3.20
C PHE A 136 13.28 -5.88 2.85
N LEU A 137 13.24 -4.62 3.31
CA LEU A 137 12.16 -3.68 2.98
C LEU A 137 11.86 -3.59 1.48
N GLU A 138 12.89 -3.57 0.65
CA GLU A 138 12.77 -3.34 -0.79
C GLU A 138 12.44 -4.62 -1.58
N LYS A 139 12.23 -5.74 -0.88
CA LYS A 139 11.87 -7.03 -1.47
C LYS A 139 10.45 -7.43 -1.04
N PRO A 140 9.57 -7.84 -1.96
CA PRO A 140 8.27 -8.40 -1.60
C PRO A 140 8.45 -9.86 -1.15
N VAL A 141 9.10 -10.08 0.00
CA VAL A 141 9.58 -11.41 0.43
C VAL A 141 8.47 -12.46 0.53
N VAL A 142 7.25 -12.07 0.89
CA VAL A 142 6.09 -12.97 0.92
C VAL A 142 5.80 -13.54 -0.47
N ASP A 143 5.84 -12.68 -1.49
CA ASP A 143 5.61 -13.08 -2.89
C ASP A 143 6.78 -13.95 -3.39
N ILE A 144 8.02 -13.56 -3.06
CA ILE A 144 9.21 -14.34 -3.41
C ILE A 144 9.15 -15.75 -2.81
N TRP A 145 8.88 -15.86 -1.50
CA TRP A 145 8.72 -17.16 -0.83
C TRP A 145 7.61 -17.99 -1.47
N THR A 146 6.51 -17.35 -1.88
CA THR A 146 5.37 -18.03 -2.50
C THR A 146 5.73 -18.65 -3.85
N TYR A 147 6.52 -17.96 -4.69
CA TYR A 147 6.99 -18.54 -5.95
C TYR A 147 8.06 -19.62 -5.75
N LYS A 148 8.92 -19.49 -4.73
CA LYS A 148 9.86 -20.56 -4.35
C LYS A 148 9.10 -21.81 -3.86
N LEU A 149 8.06 -21.63 -3.05
CA LEU A 149 7.16 -22.71 -2.63
C LEU A 149 6.50 -23.37 -3.85
N LEU A 150 6.02 -22.59 -4.82
CA LEU A 150 5.42 -23.11 -6.04
C LEU A 150 6.40 -23.96 -6.86
N ALA A 151 7.68 -23.57 -6.94
CA ALA A 151 8.70 -24.34 -7.65
C ALA A 151 8.86 -25.75 -7.04
N ILE A 152 9.06 -25.84 -5.72
CA ILE A 152 9.17 -27.13 -5.01
C ILE A 152 7.85 -27.91 -5.08
N PHE A 153 6.71 -27.22 -5.02
CA PHE A 153 5.41 -27.86 -5.15
C PHE A 153 5.24 -28.55 -6.52
N LYS A 154 5.72 -27.92 -7.60
CA LYS A 154 5.68 -28.51 -8.95
C LYS A 154 6.62 -29.69 -9.13
N GLU A 155 7.73 -29.76 -8.40
CA GLU A 155 8.59 -30.95 -8.41
C GLU A 155 7.85 -32.18 -7.88
N LYS A 156 7.01 -32.01 -6.85
CA LYS A 156 6.21 -33.10 -6.28
C LYS A 156 4.93 -33.40 -7.06
N PHE A 157 4.35 -32.39 -7.70
CA PHE A 157 3.10 -32.48 -8.45
C PHE A 157 3.28 -31.90 -9.87
N PRO A 158 4.05 -32.56 -10.75
CA PRO A 158 4.44 -32.02 -12.07
C PRO A 158 3.24 -31.85 -13.01
N ASP A 159 2.23 -32.70 -12.88
CA ASP A 159 1.02 -32.67 -13.73
C ASP A 159 0.01 -31.59 -13.30
N TYR A 160 0.28 -30.85 -12.22
CA TYR A 160 -0.63 -29.83 -11.74
C TYR A 160 -0.45 -28.51 -12.50
N GLU A 161 -1.43 -28.17 -13.35
CA GLU A 161 -1.44 -26.92 -14.09
C GLU A 161 -1.71 -25.71 -13.18
N CYS A 162 -0.76 -24.77 -13.16
CA CYS A 162 -0.88 -23.53 -12.41
C CYS A 162 -1.07 -22.34 -13.36
N LYS A 163 -2.11 -21.54 -13.10
CA LYS A 163 -2.26 -20.22 -13.72
C LYS A 163 -1.18 -19.28 -13.18
N SER A 164 -0.68 -18.38 -14.03
CA SER A 164 0.25 -17.34 -13.61
C SER A 164 -0.40 -15.96 -13.66
N ARG A 165 0.00 -15.09 -12.72
CA ARG A 165 -0.33 -13.68 -12.81
C ARG A 165 0.50 -13.03 -13.90
N LYS A 166 0.04 -11.86 -14.35
CA LYS A 166 0.86 -10.92 -15.11
C LYS A 166 1.14 -9.72 -14.22
N TYR A 167 2.35 -9.20 -14.32
CA TYR A 167 2.72 -7.91 -13.73
C TYR A 167 1.67 -6.83 -14.05
N GLN A 168 1.34 -6.02 -13.05
CA GLN A 168 0.42 -4.88 -13.19
C GLN A 168 1.05 -3.63 -12.60
N TYR A 169 0.64 -2.48 -13.12
CA TYR A 169 1.03 -1.18 -12.59
C TYR A 169 -0.20 -0.32 -12.28
N ILE A 170 -0.21 0.33 -11.12
CA ILE A 170 -1.23 1.29 -10.70
C ILE A 170 -0.53 2.60 -10.31
N SER A 171 -0.83 3.66 -11.06
CA SER A 171 -0.41 5.03 -10.69
C SER A 171 -1.43 5.60 -9.69
N THR A 172 -0.94 6.18 -8.60
CA THR A 172 -1.81 6.85 -7.64
C THR A 172 -1.34 8.27 -7.38
N ILE A 173 -2.27 9.20 -7.31
CA ILE A 173 -2.00 10.64 -7.23
C ILE A 173 -2.74 11.27 -6.07
N ASP A 174 -2.01 11.84 -5.12
CA ASP A 174 -2.57 12.55 -3.98
C ASP A 174 -2.67 14.04 -4.29
N ILE A 175 -3.80 14.64 -3.90
CA ILE A 175 -4.09 16.06 -4.12
C ILE A 175 -4.16 16.77 -2.77
N ASP A 176 -2.99 17.01 -2.18
CA ASP A 176 -2.84 17.80 -0.94
C ASP A 176 -3.15 19.27 -1.19
N ASN A 177 -2.71 19.77 -2.35
CA ASN A 177 -2.95 21.12 -2.81
C ASN A 177 -3.25 21.13 -4.30
N ALA A 178 -4.52 21.26 -4.65
CA ALA A 178 -4.94 21.35 -6.05
C ALA A 178 -4.40 22.60 -6.76
N TYR A 179 -4.13 23.67 -6.00
CA TYR A 179 -3.63 24.95 -6.49
C TYR A 179 -2.67 25.54 -5.46
N ALA A 180 -1.56 26.13 -5.90
CA ALA A 180 -0.59 26.79 -5.01
C ALA A 180 -1.15 28.12 -4.49
N TYR A 181 -1.79 28.90 -5.36
CA TYR A 181 -2.26 30.25 -5.06
C TYR A 181 -3.72 30.48 -5.41
N LYS A 182 -4.19 29.97 -6.55
CA LYS A 182 -5.57 30.21 -7.01
C LYS A 182 -6.59 29.55 -6.09
N HIS A 183 -7.77 30.16 -6.02
CA HIS A 183 -8.95 29.64 -5.32
C HIS A 183 -8.82 29.46 -3.80
N LYS A 184 -7.68 29.83 -3.20
CA LYS A 184 -7.51 29.99 -1.75
C LYS A 184 -8.31 31.20 -1.25
N SER A 185 -8.60 31.26 0.05
CA SER A 185 -9.33 32.41 0.64
C SER A 185 -8.48 33.68 0.63
N LEU A 186 -9.13 34.85 0.58
CA LEU A 186 -8.44 36.15 0.54
C LEU A 186 -7.49 36.34 1.72
N VAL A 187 -7.92 35.96 2.93
CA VAL A 187 -7.08 35.99 4.15
C VAL A 187 -5.80 35.18 3.97
N ARG A 188 -5.88 33.99 3.35
CA ARG A 188 -4.70 33.14 3.08
C ARG A 188 -3.80 33.73 2.01
N THR A 189 -4.38 34.36 0.99
CA THR A 189 -3.61 35.03 -0.05
C THR A 189 -2.83 36.19 0.53
N LEU A 190 -3.48 37.06 1.32
CA LEU A 190 -2.86 38.21 1.99
C LEU A 190 -1.83 37.76 3.04
N GLY A 191 -2.17 36.82 3.92
CA GLY A 191 -1.22 36.27 4.90
C GLY A 191 -0.01 35.61 4.24
N GLY A 192 -0.21 34.93 3.11
CA GLY A 192 0.88 34.38 2.29
C GLY A 192 1.81 35.46 1.73
N PHE A 193 1.25 36.57 1.21
CA PHE A 193 2.03 37.73 0.78
C PHE A 193 2.86 38.33 1.92
N PHE A 194 2.24 38.59 3.09
CA PHE A 194 2.94 39.13 4.25
C PHE A 194 4.06 38.20 4.72
N ASN A 195 3.80 36.90 4.89
CA ASN A 195 4.83 35.94 5.31
C ASN A 195 5.97 35.82 4.30
N ASP A 196 5.68 35.80 2.99
CA ASP A 196 6.73 35.75 1.97
C ASP A 196 7.55 37.06 1.94
N PHE A 197 6.91 38.22 2.13
CA PHE A 197 7.58 39.52 2.21
C PHE A 197 8.48 39.64 3.44
N PHE A 198 7.98 39.34 4.64
CA PHE A 198 8.76 39.40 5.89
C PHE A 198 9.88 38.36 5.94
N LYS A 199 9.77 37.25 5.20
CA LYS A 199 10.86 36.26 5.03
C LYS A 199 11.79 36.58 3.85
N PHE A 200 11.68 37.77 3.26
CA PHE A 200 12.47 38.24 2.10
C PHE A 200 12.42 37.29 0.89
N ARG A 201 11.33 36.54 0.72
CA ARG A 201 11.10 35.62 -0.41
C ARG A 201 10.47 36.35 -1.59
N LEU A 202 11.14 37.40 -2.08
CA LEU A 202 10.60 38.32 -3.10
C LEU A 202 10.17 37.62 -4.40
N LEU A 203 10.88 36.56 -4.82
CA LEU A 203 10.48 35.74 -5.97
C LEU A 203 9.12 35.06 -5.76
N ASN A 204 8.81 34.59 -4.55
CA ASN A 204 7.53 33.98 -4.23
C ASN A 204 6.40 35.00 -4.22
N VAL A 205 6.67 36.23 -3.74
CA VAL A 205 5.74 37.36 -3.80
C VAL A 205 5.37 37.66 -5.25
N TRP A 206 6.36 37.81 -6.13
CA TRP A 206 6.13 38.08 -7.55
C TRP A 206 5.37 36.93 -8.25
N ASN A 207 5.76 35.67 -7.98
CA ASN A 207 5.06 34.52 -8.55
C ASN A 207 3.61 34.44 -8.07
N ARG A 208 3.34 34.68 -6.79
CA ARG A 208 1.98 34.73 -6.24
C ARG A 208 1.16 35.83 -6.91
N PHE A 209 1.73 37.04 -7.06
CA PHE A 209 1.09 38.14 -7.77
C PHE A 209 0.73 37.76 -9.20
N ALA A 210 1.70 37.30 -10.00
CA ALA A 210 1.50 36.92 -11.39
C ALA A 210 0.47 35.80 -11.58
N VAL A 211 0.39 34.84 -10.66
CA VAL A 211 -0.61 33.76 -10.71
C VAL A 211 -2.01 34.27 -10.34
N VAL A 212 -2.13 35.10 -9.30
CA VAL A 212 -3.41 35.67 -8.84
C VAL A 212 -3.98 36.63 -9.88
N THR A 213 -3.15 37.45 -10.53
CA THR A 213 -3.55 38.37 -11.62
C THR A 213 -3.70 37.67 -12.98
N ARG A 214 -3.54 36.33 -13.02
CA ARG A 214 -3.68 35.49 -14.22
C ARG A 214 -2.65 35.73 -15.33
N ILE A 215 -1.58 36.49 -15.05
CA ILE A 215 -0.41 36.62 -15.95
C ILE A 215 0.28 35.26 -16.13
N LYS A 216 0.28 34.42 -15.08
CA LYS A 216 0.82 33.05 -15.12
C LYS A 216 -0.22 32.00 -14.75
N LYS A 217 -0.02 30.78 -15.26
CA LYS A 217 -0.76 29.58 -14.80
C LYS A 217 -0.35 29.24 -13.36
N ASP A 218 -1.29 28.71 -12.57
CA ASP A 218 -0.95 28.19 -11.25
C ASP A 218 -0.02 26.98 -11.41
N PRO A 219 1.13 26.93 -10.71
CA PRO A 219 2.11 25.87 -10.91
C PRO A 219 1.58 24.47 -10.51
N TYR A 220 0.61 24.39 -9.61
CA TYR A 220 0.07 23.10 -9.14
C TYR A 220 -1.10 22.59 -10.00
N ASP A 221 -1.59 23.41 -10.93
CA ASP A 221 -2.57 23.01 -11.95
C ASP A 221 -1.87 22.16 -13.03
N THR A 222 -1.60 20.91 -12.69
CA THR A 222 -0.90 19.91 -13.51
C THR A 222 -1.84 18.79 -14.01
N PHE A 223 -3.12 18.84 -13.67
CA PHE A 223 -4.10 17.77 -13.93
C PHE A 223 -4.18 17.36 -15.40
N LYS A 224 -4.23 18.33 -16.32
CA LYS A 224 -4.24 18.07 -17.77
C LYS A 224 -3.03 17.26 -18.22
N GLU A 225 -1.86 17.54 -17.66
CA GLU A 225 -0.63 16.83 -18.00
C GLU A 225 -0.65 15.39 -17.46
N ILE A 226 -1.10 15.20 -16.22
CA ILE A 226 -1.25 13.87 -15.63
C ILE A 226 -2.24 13.03 -16.44
N LEU A 227 -3.39 13.60 -16.84
CA LEU A 227 -4.38 12.91 -17.67
C LEU A 227 -3.87 12.62 -19.09
N ARG A 228 -3.08 13.52 -19.68
CA ARG A 228 -2.40 13.31 -20.97
C ARG A 228 -1.47 12.10 -20.88
N ILE A 229 -0.61 12.05 -19.86
CA ILE A 229 0.31 10.94 -19.62
C ILE A 229 -0.47 9.65 -19.38
N LYS A 230 -1.50 9.68 -18.52
CA LYS A 230 -2.38 8.53 -18.28
C LYS A 230 -2.92 7.96 -19.59
N LYS A 231 -3.48 8.81 -20.46
CA LYS A 231 -4.05 8.40 -21.75
C LYS A 231 -2.98 7.85 -22.70
N GLN A 232 -1.82 8.49 -22.74
CA GLN A 232 -0.72 8.10 -23.63
C GLN A 232 -0.17 6.70 -23.33
N TYR A 233 -0.05 6.33 -22.06
CA TYR A 233 0.52 5.03 -21.64
C TYR A 233 -0.53 4.01 -21.19
N ASP A 234 -1.83 4.33 -21.36
CA ASP A 234 -2.97 3.53 -20.90
C ASP A 234 -2.82 2.99 -19.47
N VAL A 235 -2.51 3.89 -18.53
CA VAL A 235 -2.25 3.51 -17.15
C VAL A 235 -3.53 3.56 -16.33
N ARG A 236 -3.71 2.56 -15.46
CA ARG A 236 -4.71 2.62 -14.38
C ARG A 236 -4.28 3.67 -13.36
N THR A 237 -5.07 4.73 -13.23
CA THR A 237 -4.80 5.84 -12.31
C THR A 237 -5.91 6.03 -11.29
N VAL A 238 -5.53 6.25 -10.02
CA VAL A 238 -6.44 6.62 -8.93
C VAL A 238 -6.00 7.96 -8.34
N PHE A 239 -6.90 8.94 -8.30
CA PHE A 239 -6.68 10.22 -7.62
C PHE A 239 -7.29 10.18 -6.23
N PHE A 240 -6.56 10.61 -5.21
CA PHE A 240 -7.07 10.78 -3.85
C PHE A 240 -7.25 12.27 -3.57
N CYS A 241 -8.51 12.68 -3.38
CA CYS A 241 -8.88 14.08 -3.24
C CYS A 241 -9.15 14.43 -1.77
N THR A 242 -8.38 15.37 -1.21
CA THR A 242 -8.74 15.92 0.10
C THR A 242 -9.93 16.84 -0.03
N VAL A 243 -10.98 16.58 0.73
CA VAL A 243 -12.16 17.45 0.84
C VAL A 243 -12.38 17.96 2.26
N GLY A 244 -11.42 17.74 3.16
CA GLY A 244 -11.45 18.20 4.53
C GLY A 244 -11.44 19.72 4.69
N ASN A 245 -11.70 20.17 5.91
CA ASN A 245 -11.63 21.59 6.26
C ASN A 245 -10.17 22.04 6.40
N TYR A 246 -9.92 23.32 6.15
CA TYR A 246 -8.59 23.90 6.32
C TYR A 246 -8.11 23.80 7.77
N ASN A 247 -6.88 23.32 7.95
CA ASN A 247 -6.18 23.29 9.23
C ASN A 247 -4.65 23.38 9.01
N THR A 248 -3.87 23.15 10.07
CA THR A 248 -2.40 23.23 10.04
C THR A 248 -1.75 22.23 9.07
N PHE A 249 -2.33 21.04 8.91
CA PHE A 249 -1.83 19.96 8.06
C PHE A 249 -2.56 19.92 6.70
N ASP A 250 -3.86 20.22 6.68
CA ASP A 250 -4.68 20.19 5.48
C ASP A 250 -4.89 21.60 4.91
N THR A 251 -4.06 21.96 3.93
CA THR A 251 -4.06 23.33 3.38
C THR A 251 -4.73 23.45 2.01
N ASN A 252 -5.46 22.44 1.55
CA ASN A 252 -6.04 22.42 0.21
C ASN A 252 -7.03 23.57 -0.05
N VAL A 253 -7.47 23.73 -1.29
CA VAL A 253 -8.62 24.57 -1.64
C VAL A 253 -9.87 23.98 -0.99
N SER A 254 -10.71 24.83 -0.40
CA SER A 254 -11.95 24.37 0.21
C SER A 254 -12.86 23.68 -0.82
N ALA A 255 -13.43 22.55 -0.42
CA ALA A 255 -14.42 21.80 -1.19
C ALA A 255 -15.72 22.57 -1.47
N SER A 256 -15.95 23.73 -0.81
CA SER A 256 -17.05 24.63 -1.15
C SER A 256 -16.79 25.47 -2.41
N LYS A 257 -15.54 25.55 -2.90
CA LYS A 257 -15.20 26.33 -4.09
C LYS A 257 -15.60 25.57 -5.36
N THR A 258 -16.45 26.18 -6.18
CA THR A 258 -16.94 25.62 -7.45
C THR A 258 -15.82 25.11 -8.34
N LYS A 259 -14.70 25.82 -8.44
CA LYS A 259 -13.58 25.41 -9.30
C LYS A 259 -12.94 24.08 -8.85
N TYR A 260 -12.80 23.84 -7.54
CA TYR A 260 -12.25 22.58 -7.07
C TYR A 260 -13.26 21.44 -7.23
N ARG A 261 -14.55 21.69 -6.98
CA ARG A 261 -15.62 20.71 -7.25
C ARG A 261 -15.64 20.29 -8.73
N LEU A 262 -15.55 21.25 -9.65
CA LEU A 262 -15.47 20.98 -11.09
C LEU A 262 -14.19 20.21 -11.45
N GLN A 263 -13.06 20.52 -10.81
CA GLN A 263 -11.83 19.77 -11.03
C GLN A 263 -11.96 18.31 -10.61
N ILE A 264 -12.56 18.03 -9.44
CA ILE A 264 -12.82 16.66 -8.98
C ILE A 264 -13.74 15.94 -9.95
N LYS A 265 -14.81 16.59 -10.43
CA LYS A 265 -15.71 16.02 -11.44
C LYS A 265 -15.00 15.68 -12.74
N GLU A 266 -14.17 16.59 -13.25
CA GLU A 266 -13.35 16.33 -14.44
C GLU A 266 -12.43 15.12 -14.24
N LEU A 267 -11.86 14.91 -13.05
CA LEU A 267 -11.04 13.72 -12.78
C LEU A 267 -11.86 12.42 -12.83
N VAL A 268 -13.10 12.45 -12.35
CA VAL A 268 -14.01 11.29 -12.41
C VAL A 268 -14.30 10.86 -13.85
N ASP A 269 -14.37 11.80 -14.79
CA ASP A 269 -14.65 11.50 -16.20
C ASP A 269 -13.53 10.66 -16.86
N TYR A 270 -12.30 10.71 -16.34
CA TYR A 270 -11.12 10.10 -16.98
C TYR A 270 -10.37 9.09 -16.09
N ALA A 271 -10.64 9.05 -14.78
CA ALA A 271 -9.91 8.22 -13.82
C ALA A 271 -10.76 7.88 -12.59
N ARG A 272 -10.26 6.96 -11.77
CA ARG A 272 -10.89 6.65 -10.47
C ARG A 272 -10.56 7.74 -9.47
N VAL A 273 -11.53 8.11 -8.65
CA VAL A 273 -11.35 9.04 -7.52
C VAL A 273 -11.63 8.31 -6.21
N GLY A 274 -10.78 8.56 -5.22
CA GLY A 274 -10.92 8.11 -3.83
C GLY A 274 -10.85 9.29 -2.86
N LEU A 275 -11.26 9.02 -1.63
CA LEU A 275 -11.13 9.97 -0.53
C LEU A 275 -9.67 10.05 -0.08
N HIS A 276 -9.18 11.26 0.14
CA HIS A 276 -7.94 11.49 0.90
C HIS A 276 -8.34 12.08 2.26
N PRO A 277 -8.66 11.25 3.28
CA PRO A 277 -9.14 11.76 4.55
C PRO A 277 -8.12 12.70 5.18
N SER A 278 -8.62 13.80 5.74
CA SER A 278 -7.77 14.83 6.34
C SER A 278 -7.01 14.33 7.57
N TYR A 279 -5.99 15.07 8.00
CA TYR A 279 -5.05 14.64 9.03
C TYR A 279 -5.72 14.18 10.36
N PHE A 280 -6.81 14.84 10.75
CA PHE A 280 -7.50 14.60 12.02
C PHE A 280 -8.57 13.50 11.96
N THR A 281 -8.83 12.88 10.79
CA THR A 281 -9.83 11.81 10.67
C THR A 281 -9.45 10.55 11.44
N MET A 282 -8.15 10.23 11.54
CA MET A 282 -7.65 9.04 12.26
C MET A 282 -8.18 8.94 13.69
N GLN A 283 -8.41 10.08 14.36
CA GLN A 283 -8.89 10.15 15.75
C GLN A 283 -10.36 10.58 15.83
N ASN A 284 -11.00 10.83 14.70
CA ASN A 284 -12.35 11.37 14.66
C ASN A 284 -13.18 10.78 13.51
N PRO A 285 -13.86 9.64 13.75
CA PRO A 285 -14.68 8.99 12.73
C PRO A 285 -15.83 9.86 12.22
N LEU A 286 -16.31 10.83 13.01
CA LEU A 286 -17.35 11.77 12.57
C LEU A 286 -16.82 12.73 11.48
N ILE A 287 -15.56 13.14 11.55
CA ILE A 287 -14.93 13.93 10.48
C ILE A 287 -14.76 13.07 9.24
N LEU A 288 -14.28 11.83 9.38
CA LEU A 288 -14.14 10.89 8.26
C LEU A 288 -15.47 10.68 7.53
N LYS A 289 -16.56 10.43 8.27
CA LYS A 289 -17.92 10.29 7.73
C LYS A 289 -18.36 11.54 6.96
N LYS A 290 -18.16 12.73 7.53
CA LYS A 290 -18.51 14.01 6.88
C LYS A 290 -17.71 14.22 5.59
N GLU A 291 -16.43 13.86 5.58
CA GLU A 291 -15.58 13.99 4.40
C GLU A 291 -15.96 13.01 3.29
N LYS A 292 -16.29 11.76 3.64
CA LYS A 292 -16.86 10.78 2.70
C LYS A 292 -18.13 11.32 2.06
N GLN A 293 -19.11 11.71 2.87
CA GLN A 293 -20.40 12.26 2.38
C GLN A 293 -20.20 13.50 1.51
N ARG A 294 -19.21 14.34 1.83
CA ARG A 294 -18.88 15.53 1.05
C ARG A 294 -18.34 15.18 -0.33
N LEU A 295 -17.44 14.19 -0.43
CA LEU A 295 -16.91 13.74 -1.72
C LEU A 295 -17.99 13.02 -2.54
N GLU A 296 -18.83 12.21 -1.90
CA GLU A 296 -20.02 11.61 -2.53
C GLU A 296 -20.96 12.69 -3.08
N GLY A 297 -21.24 13.75 -2.32
CA GLY A 297 -22.05 14.89 -2.79
C GLY A 297 -21.36 15.80 -3.82
N ILE A 298 -20.05 15.64 -4.08
CA ILE A 298 -19.36 16.31 -5.19
C ILE A 298 -19.48 15.47 -6.46
N THR A 299 -19.26 14.16 -6.34
CA THR A 299 -19.13 13.23 -7.46
C THR A 299 -20.46 12.59 -7.87
N ASN A 300 -21.46 12.62 -6.98
CA ASN A 300 -22.71 11.85 -7.08
C ASN A 300 -22.48 10.34 -7.26
N MET A 301 -21.42 9.82 -6.65
CA MET A 301 -21.03 8.40 -6.71
C MET A 301 -20.63 7.91 -5.33
N PRO A 302 -20.79 6.61 -5.02
CA PRO A 302 -20.27 6.03 -3.80
C PRO A 302 -18.75 6.13 -3.76
N VAL A 303 -18.21 6.53 -2.61
CA VAL A 303 -16.76 6.58 -2.39
C VAL A 303 -16.33 5.25 -1.80
N LEU A 304 -15.59 4.46 -2.58
CA LEU A 304 -15.17 3.09 -2.21
C LEU A 304 -13.68 2.99 -1.86
N ARG A 305 -12.92 4.07 -2.02
CA ARG A 305 -11.45 4.05 -1.93
C ARG A 305 -10.97 5.13 -1.00
N SER A 306 -9.96 4.80 -0.20
CA SER A 306 -9.31 5.72 0.72
C SER A 306 -7.79 5.67 0.59
N ARG A 307 -7.16 6.80 0.89
CA ARG A 307 -5.76 6.89 1.26
C ARG A 307 -5.62 7.94 2.34
N GLN A 308 -5.05 7.60 3.49
CA GLN A 308 -4.89 8.53 4.60
C GLN A 308 -3.84 9.60 4.28
N HIS A 309 -4.17 10.88 4.50
CA HIS A 309 -3.21 11.97 4.40
C HIS A 309 -2.05 11.73 5.38
N TYR A 310 -0.82 12.04 4.96
CA TYR A 310 0.43 11.68 5.64
C TYR A 310 0.67 10.17 5.82
N LEU A 311 -0.13 9.28 5.21
CA LEU A 311 -0.14 7.84 5.49
C LEU A 311 -0.41 7.54 6.97
N ARG A 312 -1.24 8.39 7.58
CA ARG A 312 -1.50 8.40 9.01
C ARG A 312 -2.65 7.47 9.36
N PHE A 313 -2.33 6.26 9.82
CA PHE A 313 -3.30 5.28 10.31
C PHE A 313 -2.73 4.46 11.45
N ASN A 314 -3.63 3.93 12.28
CA ASN A 314 -3.35 2.91 13.30
C ASN A 314 -4.19 1.66 13.01
N LEU A 315 -3.60 0.50 13.24
CA LEU A 315 -4.30 -0.77 13.22
C LEU A 315 -4.74 -1.16 14.63
N PRO A 316 -5.95 -1.73 14.81
CA PRO A 316 -6.94 -1.97 13.76
C PRO A 316 -7.88 -0.77 13.50
N GLU A 317 -7.88 0.26 14.35
CA GLU A 317 -9.00 1.20 14.48
C GLU A 317 -9.26 1.99 13.20
N SER A 318 -8.21 2.43 12.50
CA SER A 318 -8.39 3.22 11.28
C SER A 318 -9.02 2.40 10.16
N TYR A 319 -8.73 1.09 10.09
CA TYR A 319 -9.30 0.20 9.09
C TYR A 319 -10.72 -0.23 9.44
N GLN A 320 -11.02 -0.44 10.73
CA GLN A 320 -12.39 -0.63 11.21
C GLN A 320 -13.27 0.58 10.86
N GLN A 321 -12.79 1.82 11.09
CA GLN A 321 -13.51 3.03 10.71
C GLN A 321 -13.79 3.13 9.20
N LEU A 322 -12.88 2.64 8.35
CA LEU A 322 -13.11 2.58 6.91
C LEU A 322 -14.19 1.54 6.56
N ILE A 323 -14.18 0.38 7.21
CA ILE A 323 -15.18 -0.68 7.04
C ILE A 323 -16.58 -0.21 7.46
N ASP A 324 -16.70 0.46 8.60
CA ASP A 324 -17.96 1.02 9.11
C ASP A 324 -18.59 2.04 8.16
N LEU A 325 -17.78 2.62 7.27
CA LEU A 325 -18.21 3.56 6.24
C LEU A 325 -18.31 2.93 4.85
N GLU A 326 -18.21 1.60 4.74
CA GLU A 326 -18.30 0.84 3.49
C GLU A 326 -17.21 1.22 2.47
N ILE A 327 -16.03 1.64 2.96
CA ILE A 327 -14.84 1.75 2.11
C ILE A 327 -14.31 0.35 1.83
N GLU A 328 -14.12 0.02 0.56
CA GLU A 328 -13.69 -1.32 0.12
C GLU A 328 -12.18 -1.41 -0.11
N GLU A 329 -11.51 -0.31 -0.46
CA GLU A 329 -10.10 -0.29 -0.81
C GLU A 329 -9.32 0.77 -0.01
N ASP A 330 -8.25 0.38 0.67
CA ASP A 330 -7.26 1.31 1.26
C ASP A 330 -5.93 1.24 0.50
N TYR A 331 -5.33 2.41 0.25
CA TYR A 331 -4.05 2.55 -0.44
C TYR A 331 -2.98 3.23 0.43
N SER A 332 -3.09 3.11 1.75
CA SER A 332 -2.22 3.79 2.73
C SER A 332 -1.04 2.94 3.19
N MET A 333 -1.06 1.63 2.91
CA MET A 333 -0.06 0.67 3.38
C MET A 333 1.29 0.82 2.65
N GLY A 334 2.12 1.71 3.15
CA GLY A 334 3.51 1.91 2.75
C GLY A 334 4.25 2.76 3.77
N TYR A 335 5.54 3.03 3.51
CA TYR A 335 6.37 3.87 4.36
C TYR A 335 6.44 5.29 3.84
N ALA A 336 6.47 6.27 4.76
CA ALA A 336 6.69 7.66 4.41
C ALA A 336 8.19 7.95 4.17
N SER A 337 9.05 7.42 5.03
CA SER A 337 10.48 7.74 5.08
C SER A 337 11.37 6.84 4.21
N ASN A 338 10.86 5.68 3.80
CA ASN A 338 11.61 4.66 3.08
C ASN A 338 10.81 4.17 1.89
N VAL A 339 11.49 3.65 0.88
CA VAL A 339 10.84 2.87 -0.17
C VAL A 339 10.84 1.40 0.21
N GLY A 340 9.96 0.62 -0.42
CA GLY A 340 9.79 -0.80 -0.15
C GLY A 340 8.37 -1.17 0.25
N PHE A 341 8.18 -2.40 0.70
CA PHE A 341 6.88 -3.03 0.93
C PHE A 341 6.61 -3.13 2.43
N ARG A 342 5.75 -2.28 2.97
CA ARG A 342 5.41 -2.29 4.40
C ARG A 342 4.85 -3.63 4.87
N ALA A 343 3.94 -4.22 4.12
CA ALA A 343 3.43 -5.57 4.41
C ALA A 343 4.31 -6.71 3.83
N SER A 344 5.52 -6.40 3.35
CA SER A 344 6.43 -7.35 2.69
C SER A 344 5.81 -8.10 1.50
N THR A 345 4.76 -7.54 0.91
CA THR A 345 4.08 -8.04 -0.27
C THR A 345 3.74 -6.89 -1.22
N CYS A 346 3.73 -7.19 -2.51
CA CYS A 346 3.26 -6.33 -3.60
C CYS A 346 1.89 -6.78 -4.14
N ILE A 347 1.27 -7.82 -3.58
CA ILE A 347 -0.05 -8.30 -3.96
C ILE A 347 -1.10 -7.74 -3.00
N PRO A 348 -2.17 -7.11 -3.50
CA PRO A 348 -3.27 -6.66 -2.65
C PRO A 348 -3.88 -7.78 -1.81
N PHE A 349 -4.09 -7.52 -0.53
CA PHE A 349 -4.57 -8.48 0.46
C PHE A 349 -5.80 -7.93 1.20
N TYR A 350 -6.51 -8.78 1.92
CA TYR A 350 -7.63 -8.33 2.76
C TYR A 350 -7.12 -8.07 4.16
N PHE A 351 -7.54 -6.98 4.78
CA PHE A 351 -7.20 -6.71 6.16
C PHE A 351 -7.73 -7.85 7.06
N TYR A 352 -6.83 -8.44 7.84
CA TYR A 352 -7.17 -9.39 8.89
C TYR A 352 -7.15 -8.66 10.21
N ASP A 353 -8.31 -8.56 10.85
CA ASP A 353 -8.47 -7.93 12.13
C ASP A 353 -8.03 -8.91 13.23
N LEU A 354 -6.86 -8.67 13.82
CA LEU A 354 -6.29 -9.53 14.86
C LEU A 354 -7.11 -9.49 16.15
N ASP A 355 -7.77 -8.37 16.46
CA ASP A 355 -8.57 -8.24 17.69
C ASP A 355 -9.81 -9.13 17.63
N PHE A 356 -10.41 -9.25 16.44
CA PHE A 356 -11.59 -10.07 16.20
C PHE A 356 -11.30 -11.45 15.59
N GLU A 357 -10.05 -11.74 15.22
CA GLU A 357 -9.63 -12.96 14.52
C GLU A 357 -10.43 -13.24 13.23
N ILE A 358 -10.67 -12.20 12.42
CA ILE A 358 -11.45 -12.30 11.19
C ILE A 358 -10.75 -11.65 10.00
N GLN A 359 -10.95 -12.23 8.82
CA GLN A 359 -10.71 -11.53 7.58
C GLN A 359 -11.87 -10.56 7.32
N THR A 360 -11.56 -9.29 7.13
CA THR A 360 -12.53 -8.23 6.80
C THR A 360 -12.73 -8.10 5.28
N PRO A 361 -13.75 -7.36 4.81
CA PRO A 361 -13.91 -7.06 3.38
C PRO A 361 -12.97 -5.96 2.86
N LEU A 362 -12.29 -5.21 3.73
CA LEU A 362 -11.39 -4.12 3.32
C LEU A 362 -10.15 -4.69 2.64
N LYS A 363 -9.93 -4.29 1.39
CA LYS A 363 -8.77 -4.69 0.60
C LYS A 363 -7.68 -3.63 0.66
N VAL A 364 -6.49 -4.04 1.09
CA VAL A 364 -5.31 -3.19 1.21
C VAL A 364 -4.48 -3.31 -0.06
N PHE A 365 -4.13 -2.16 -0.64
CA PHE A 365 -3.27 -2.01 -1.82
C PHE A 365 -1.94 -1.39 -1.40
N PRO A 366 -0.93 -2.21 -1.07
CA PRO A 366 0.36 -1.68 -0.62
C PRO A 366 1.09 -0.98 -1.76
N PHE A 367 1.71 0.17 -1.46
CA PHE A 367 2.52 0.91 -2.43
C PHE A 367 4.01 0.82 -2.09
N ALA A 368 4.85 0.88 -3.12
CA ALA A 368 6.28 0.62 -3.00
C ALA A 368 7.12 1.89 -2.80
N LEU A 369 6.66 3.04 -3.30
CA LEU A 369 7.37 4.31 -3.18
C LEU A 369 6.43 5.50 -3.31
N MET A 370 6.91 6.61 -2.75
CA MET A 370 6.30 7.93 -2.84
C MET A 370 7.32 8.98 -3.29
N ASP A 371 6.91 9.96 -4.08
CA ASP A 371 7.78 11.04 -4.54
C ASP A 371 8.39 11.90 -3.41
N THR A 372 7.63 12.21 -2.36
CA THR A 372 8.15 12.93 -1.18
C THR A 372 9.14 12.05 -0.40
N THR A 373 9.00 10.72 -0.39
CA THR A 373 10.03 9.82 0.14
C THR A 373 11.35 10.02 -0.60
N LEU A 374 11.31 10.09 -1.92
CA LEU A 374 12.51 10.28 -2.75
C LEU A 374 13.12 11.68 -2.55
N ASN A 375 12.30 12.73 -2.57
CA ASN A 375 12.76 14.11 -2.53
C ASN A 375 13.10 14.61 -1.12
N ASP A 376 12.19 14.42 -0.16
CA ASP A 376 12.26 15.06 1.15
C ASP A 376 13.00 14.20 2.19
N TYR A 377 12.76 12.87 2.17
CA TYR A 377 13.36 11.94 3.14
C TYR A 377 14.71 11.42 2.67
N LEU A 378 14.75 10.76 1.51
CA LEU A 378 15.98 10.18 0.95
C LEU A 378 16.90 11.23 0.30
N LYS A 379 16.35 12.40 -0.06
CA LYS A 379 17.08 13.52 -0.68
C LYS A 379 17.87 13.12 -1.93
N VAL A 380 17.31 12.20 -2.71
CA VAL A 380 17.91 11.73 -3.95
C VAL A 380 17.48 12.61 -5.13
N THR A 381 18.38 12.77 -6.10
CA THR A 381 18.09 13.52 -7.33
C THR A 381 17.06 12.77 -8.20
N PRO A 382 16.34 13.47 -9.11
CA PRO A 382 15.44 12.81 -10.06
C PRO A 382 16.11 11.68 -10.87
N LYS A 383 17.41 11.80 -11.19
CA LYS A 383 18.16 10.75 -11.89
C LYS A 383 18.36 9.51 -11.02
N GLN A 384 18.75 9.68 -9.76
CA GLN A 384 18.90 8.58 -8.80
C GLN A 384 17.56 7.91 -8.50
N SER A 385 16.49 8.71 -8.37
CA SER A 385 15.11 8.22 -8.21
C SER A 385 14.71 7.23 -9.31
N LEU A 386 15.08 7.47 -10.57
CA LEU A 386 14.79 6.54 -11.68
C LEU A 386 15.52 5.19 -11.55
N GLY A 387 16.70 5.16 -10.92
CA GLY A 387 17.39 3.92 -10.55
C GLY A 387 16.55 3.12 -9.56
N LYS A 388 16.23 3.76 -8.42
CA LYS A 388 15.43 3.16 -7.34
C LYS A 388 14.06 2.64 -7.80
N ILE A 389 13.38 3.43 -8.63
CA ILE A 389 12.09 3.06 -9.24
C ILE A 389 12.25 1.80 -10.09
N ARG A 390 13.31 1.71 -10.90
CA ARG A 390 13.56 0.55 -11.76
C ARG A 390 13.83 -0.71 -10.95
N ASP A 391 14.61 -0.59 -9.89
CA ASP A 391 14.97 -1.72 -9.02
C ASP A 391 13.72 -2.30 -8.35
N LEU A 392 12.90 -1.45 -7.71
CA LEU A 392 11.64 -1.86 -7.11
C LEU A 392 10.66 -2.43 -8.14
N ARG A 393 10.58 -1.85 -9.33
CA ARG A 393 9.77 -2.38 -10.43
C ARG A 393 10.22 -3.77 -10.82
N ASN A 394 11.53 -4.01 -10.91
CA ASN A 394 12.10 -5.32 -11.26
C ASN A 394 11.76 -6.37 -10.20
N GLU A 395 11.86 -6.04 -8.91
CA GLU A 395 11.45 -6.92 -7.80
C GLU A 395 9.98 -7.35 -7.95
N VAL A 396 9.07 -6.40 -8.22
CA VAL A 396 7.65 -6.72 -8.43
C VAL A 396 7.42 -7.52 -9.71
N LYS A 397 8.14 -7.19 -10.80
CA LYS A 397 8.02 -7.90 -12.08
C LYS A 397 8.49 -9.35 -11.97
N ALA A 398 9.53 -9.62 -11.16
CA ALA A 398 10.06 -10.97 -10.93
C ALA A 398 9.01 -11.92 -10.30
N VAL A 399 8.07 -11.37 -9.53
CA VAL A 399 6.96 -12.12 -8.92
C VAL A 399 5.61 -11.88 -9.61
N ASN A 400 5.58 -11.25 -10.78
CA ASN A 400 4.36 -10.86 -11.50
C ASN A 400 3.32 -10.16 -10.59
N GLY A 401 3.81 -9.27 -9.72
CA GLY A 401 3.02 -8.57 -8.71
C GLY A 401 2.32 -7.31 -9.22
N VAL A 402 1.86 -6.48 -8.29
CA VAL A 402 1.25 -5.18 -8.58
C VAL A 402 2.17 -4.07 -8.10
N PHE A 403 2.76 -3.32 -9.03
CA PHE A 403 3.59 -2.18 -8.70
C PHE A 403 2.69 -0.95 -8.51
N ILE A 404 2.72 -0.36 -7.33
CA ILE A 404 1.90 0.82 -7.00
C ILE A 404 2.84 1.93 -6.54
N THR A 405 2.73 3.09 -7.16
CA THR A 405 3.51 4.28 -6.79
C THR A 405 2.59 5.43 -6.41
N LEU A 406 3.02 6.24 -5.46
CA LEU A 406 2.31 7.43 -4.99
C LEU A 406 3.06 8.68 -5.46
N PHE A 407 2.36 9.55 -6.17
CA PHE A 407 2.86 10.88 -6.54
C PHE A 407 1.86 11.96 -6.11
N HIS A 408 2.31 13.20 -6.03
CA HIS A 408 1.45 14.35 -5.82
C HIS A 408 1.35 15.15 -7.12
N ASN A 409 0.21 15.82 -7.35
CA ASN A 409 0.04 16.66 -8.53
C ASN A 409 1.13 17.75 -8.63
N GLU A 410 1.59 18.26 -7.49
CA GLU A 410 2.63 19.27 -7.39
C GLU A 410 4.02 18.80 -7.86
N THR A 411 4.29 17.50 -7.93
CA THR A 411 5.60 16.98 -8.37
C THR A 411 5.92 17.31 -9.81
N LEU A 412 4.89 17.50 -10.64
CA LEU A 412 5.02 17.90 -12.03
C LEU A 412 5.14 19.42 -12.22
N SER A 413 5.11 20.20 -11.14
CA SER A 413 5.02 21.67 -11.20
C SER A 413 6.31 22.39 -11.59
N ASP A 414 7.46 21.73 -11.42
CA ASP A 414 8.79 22.37 -11.48
C ASP A 414 8.94 23.56 -10.50
N TYR A 415 8.17 23.54 -9.40
CA TYR A 415 8.00 24.69 -8.50
C TYR A 415 8.47 24.38 -7.08
N LEU A 416 9.13 25.36 -6.45
CA LEU A 416 9.69 25.26 -5.10
C LEU A 416 10.54 23.98 -4.92
N ARG A 417 10.14 23.09 -4.00
CA ARG A 417 10.84 21.83 -3.71
C ARG A 417 10.85 20.84 -4.89
N TRP A 418 10.01 21.05 -5.90
CA TRP A 418 9.86 20.19 -7.08
C TRP A 418 10.62 20.69 -8.31
N LYS A 419 11.50 21.68 -8.17
CA LYS A 419 12.39 22.11 -9.26
C LYS A 419 13.25 20.94 -9.76
N GLY A 420 13.22 20.68 -11.06
CA GLY A 420 13.89 19.55 -11.71
C GLY A 420 13.09 18.24 -11.73
N TRP A 421 11.95 18.17 -11.04
CA TRP A 421 11.15 16.94 -10.89
C TRP A 421 10.08 16.74 -11.97
N LYS A 422 9.80 17.77 -12.78
CA LYS A 422 8.71 17.78 -13.78
C LYS A 422 8.67 16.54 -14.68
N ARG A 423 9.83 16.06 -15.12
CA ARG A 423 9.94 14.89 -16.03
C ARG A 423 9.99 13.55 -15.31
N LEU A 424 10.12 13.54 -13.97
CA LEU A 424 10.28 12.30 -13.21
C LEU A 424 9.04 11.42 -13.34
N TYR A 425 7.85 12.00 -13.18
CA TYR A 425 6.60 11.24 -13.24
C TYR A 425 6.43 10.53 -14.59
N GLU A 426 6.56 11.23 -15.73
CA GLU A 426 6.45 10.58 -17.04
C GLU A 426 7.54 9.52 -17.26
N SER A 427 8.76 9.78 -16.81
CA SER A 427 9.87 8.81 -16.92
C SER A 427 9.64 7.57 -16.06
N MET A 428 9.06 7.73 -14.88
CA MET A 428 8.62 6.65 -14.01
C MET A 428 7.54 5.82 -14.70
N ILE A 429 6.52 6.47 -15.28
CA ILE A 429 5.46 5.77 -16.02
C ILE A 429 6.06 4.88 -17.12
N LYS A 430 7.00 5.40 -17.92
CA LYS A 430 7.71 4.60 -18.94
C LYS A 430 8.42 3.38 -18.35
N ILE A 431 9.12 3.55 -17.22
CA ILE A 431 9.80 2.43 -16.54
C ILE A 431 8.80 1.40 -16.03
N ALA A 432 7.67 1.87 -15.50
CA ALA A 432 6.65 1.03 -14.89
C ALA A 432 5.79 0.27 -15.90
N THR A 433 5.61 0.78 -17.13
CA THR A 433 4.80 0.14 -18.18
C THR A 433 5.60 -0.73 -19.15
N ASN A 434 6.91 -0.51 -19.26
CA ASN A 434 7.83 -1.39 -19.99
C ASN A 434 8.21 -2.61 -19.13
#